data_AF-L9M495-F1
#
_entry.id   AF-L9M495-F1
#
_cell.length_a   1.000
_cell.length_b   1.000
_cell.length_c   1.000
_cell.angle_alpha   90.00
_cell.angle_beta   90.00
_cell.angle_gamma   90.00
#
_symmetry.space_group_name_H-M   'P 1'
#
loop_
_entity.id
_entity.type
_entity.pdbx_description
1 polymer ?
#
loop_
_entity_poly.entity_id
_entity_poly.type
_entity_poly.pdbx_seq_one_letter_code
_entity_poly.pdbx_strand_id
1 'polypeptide(L)'
;MTAGELQQKMSYVEFKYWQAFNSLEPLGVTREDMMQANIAKTLADIHAPKHDLKLDSFMMFKQKVEKTKAELISNLKSFFGK
;
A
#
# COMPACT_ATOMS: atom_id res chain seq x y z
N MET A 1 14.91 6.86 7.38
CA MET A 1 16.03 6.05 7.90
C MET A 1 16.25 4.90 6.94
N THR A 2 17.43 4.78 6.36
CA THR A 2 17.75 3.75 5.36
C THR A 2 18.32 2.49 6.02
N ALA A 3 18.26 1.34 5.35
CA ALA A 3 18.82 0.09 5.89
C ALA A 3 20.35 0.19 6.16
N GLY A 4 21.06 1.00 5.36
CA GLY A 4 22.49 1.26 5.57
C GLY A 4 22.78 2.10 6.82
N GLU A 5 21.93 3.08 7.13
CA GLU A 5 22.03 3.87 8.36
C GLU A 5 21.73 3.04 9.63
N LEU A 6 20.86 2.03 9.51
CA LEU A 6 20.54 1.10 10.58
C LEU A 6 21.70 0.14 10.88
N GLN A 7 22.37 -0.38 9.85
CA GLN A 7 23.50 -1.29 10.01
C GLN A 7 24.70 -0.64 10.72
N GLN A 8 24.85 0.69 10.63
CA GLN A 8 25.90 1.43 11.35
C GLN A 8 25.56 1.71 12.82
N LYS A 9 24.26 1.74 13.17
CA LYS A 9 23.78 2.10 14.52
C LYS A 9 23.39 0.90 15.37
N MET A 10 23.10 -0.24 14.76
CA MET A 10 22.65 -1.48 15.42
C MET A 10 23.74 -2.54 15.41
N SER A 11 23.78 -3.38 16.44
CA SER A 11 24.54 -4.64 16.39
C SER A 11 23.97 -5.56 15.29
N TYR A 12 24.79 -6.51 14.81
CA TYR A 12 24.38 -7.46 13.77
C TYR A 12 23.10 -8.23 14.13
N VAL A 13 22.95 -8.58 15.40
CA VAL A 13 21.77 -9.30 15.92
C VAL A 13 20.52 -8.41 15.89
N GLU A 14 20.63 -7.16 16.35
CA GLU A 14 19.53 -6.19 16.30
C GLU A 14 19.12 -5.88 14.86
N PHE A 15 20.08 -5.73 13.95
CA PHE A 15 19.78 -5.53 12.53
C PHE A 15 19.04 -6.71 11.91
N LYS A 16 19.41 -7.95 12.26
CA LYS A 16 18.71 -9.16 11.82
C LYS A 16 17.27 -9.23 12.34
N TYR A 17 17.05 -8.87 13.60
CA TYR A 17 15.69 -8.78 14.15
C TYR A 17 14.88 -7.66 13.50
N TRP A 18 15.49 -6.50 13.24
CA TRP A 18 14.84 -5.41 12.52
C TRP A 18 14.43 -5.85 11.11
N GLN A 19 15.29 -6.55 10.37
CA GLN A 19 14.95 -7.10 9.06
C GLN A 19 13.78 -8.10 9.13
N ALA A 20 13.78 -9.00 10.12
CA ALA A 20 12.69 -9.96 10.33
C ALA A 20 11.37 -9.25 10.67
N PHE A 21 11.41 -8.28 11.58
CA PHE A 21 10.26 -7.44 11.93
C PHE A 21 9.73 -6.68 10.71
N ASN A 22 10.60 -5.98 9.97
CA ASN A 22 10.25 -5.22 8.78
C ASN A 22 9.73 -6.10 7.63
N SER A 23 10.09 -7.39 7.60
CA SER A 23 9.52 -8.34 6.64
C SER A 23 8.09 -8.79 7.00
N LEU A 24 7.73 -8.74 8.28
CA LEU A 24 6.42 -9.15 8.81
C LEU A 24 5.46 -7.98 9.00
N GLU A 25 5.95 -6.79 9.32
CA GLU A 25 5.19 -5.56 9.50
C GLU A 25 4.25 -5.22 8.33
N PRO A 26 4.60 -5.46 7.05
CA PRO A 26 3.68 -5.26 5.93
C PRO A 26 2.37 -6.04 6.10
N LEU A 27 2.37 -7.18 6.78
CA LEU A 27 1.14 -7.93 7.09
C LEU A 27 0.28 -7.23 8.13
N GLY A 28 0.89 -6.61 9.15
CA GLY A 28 0.19 -5.87 10.20
C GLY A 28 -0.52 -4.65 9.63
N VAL A 29 0.23 -3.79 8.92
CA VAL A 29 -0.31 -2.58 8.29
C VAL A 29 -1.39 -2.92 7.25
N THR A 30 -1.18 -3.97 6.44
CA THR A 30 -2.19 -4.41 5.47
C THR A 30 -3.46 -4.91 6.16
N ARG A 31 -3.34 -5.66 7.25
CA ARG A 31 -4.50 -6.15 8.02
C ARG A 31 -5.30 -5.02 8.64
N GLU A 32 -4.61 -4.04 9.24
CA GLU A 32 -5.27 -2.87 9.82
C GLU A 32 -5.98 -2.03 8.77
N ASP A 33 -5.34 -1.81 7.62
CA ASP A 33 -5.94 -1.10 6.47
C ASP A 33 -7.18 -1.83 5.94
N MET A 34 -7.12 -3.17 5.78
CA MET A 34 -8.28 -3.97 5.39
C MET A 34 -9.42 -3.90 6.41
N MET A 35 -9.11 -3.88 7.71
CA MET A 35 -10.12 -3.77 8.76
C MET A 35 -10.85 -2.42 8.66
N GLN A 36 -10.09 -1.33 8.56
CA GLN A 36 -10.63 0.03 8.44
C GLN A 36 -11.43 0.19 7.14
N ALA A 37 -10.93 -0.32 6.03
CA ALA A 37 -11.62 -0.31 4.73
C ALA A 37 -12.97 -1.03 4.80
N ASN A 38 -13.06 -2.16 5.52
CA ASN A 38 -14.33 -2.88 5.69
C ASN A 38 -15.35 -2.08 6.50
N ILE A 39 -14.92 -1.39 7.56
CA ILE A 39 -15.80 -0.52 8.34
C ILE A 39 -16.33 0.61 7.46
N ALA A 40 -15.45 1.31 6.74
CA ALA A 40 -15.82 2.41 5.85
C ALA A 40 -16.76 1.96 4.72
N LYS A 41 -16.46 0.80 4.10
CA LYS A 41 -17.33 0.20 3.09
C LYS A 41 -18.71 -0.15 3.65
N THR A 42 -18.78 -0.75 4.84
CA THR A 42 -20.05 -1.09 5.48
C THR A 42 -20.89 0.16 5.73
N LEU A 43 -20.27 1.25 6.20
CA LEU A 43 -20.94 2.53 6.36
C LEU A 43 -21.43 3.08 5.02
N ALA A 44 -20.62 3.00 3.97
CA ALA A 44 -21.02 3.44 2.63
C ALA A 44 -22.18 2.61 2.06
N ASP A 45 -22.15 1.28 2.19
CA ASP A 45 -23.21 0.37 1.73
C ASP A 45 -24.54 0.66 2.45
N ILE A 46 -24.49 1.02 3.75
CA ILE A 46 -25.69 1.37 4.54
C ILE A 46 -26.25 2.73 4.13
N HIS A 47 -25.42 3.76 4.02
CA HIS A 47 -25.87 5.14 3.83
C HIS A 47 -26.08 5.51 2.35
N ALA A 48 -25.41 4.81 1.43
CA ALA A 48 -25.46 5.04 -0.01
C ALA A 48 -25.48 3.72 -0.79
N PRO A 49 -26.56 2.92 -0.69
CA PRO A 49 -26.63 1.55 -1.24
C PRO A 49 -26.54 1.46 -2.77
N LYS A 50 -26.58 2.58 -3.49
CA LYS A 50 -26.45 2.66 -4.96
C LYS A 50 -25.08 3.21 -5.38
N HIS A 51 -24.02 2.94 -4.63
CA HIS A 51 -22.65 3.28 -5.02
C HIS A 51 -21.95 2.11 -5.74
N ASP A 52 -20.91 2.40 -6.52
CA ASP A 52 -20.04 1.38 -7.14
C ASP A 52 -18.69 1.22 -6.40
N LEU A 53 -18.62 1.68 -5.14
CA LEU A 53 -17.40 1.63 -4.34
C LEU A 53 -17.12 0.20 -3.85
N LYS A 54 -15.90 -0.26 -4.13
CA LYS A 54 -15.36 -1.56 -3.73
C LYS A 54 -14.46 -1.41 -2.50
N LEU A 55 -14.09 -2.51 -1.85
CA LEU A 55 -13.29 -2.49 -0.62
C LEU A 55 -11.95 -1.76 -0.82
N ASP A 56 -11.31 -2.02 -1.94
CA ASP A 56 -10.08 -1.34 -2.36
C ASP A 56 -10.25 0.18 -2.49
N SER A 57 -11.46 0.69 -2.72
CA SER A 57 -11.72 2.13 -2.77
C SER A 57 -11.49 2.82 -1.42
N PHE A 58 -11.46 2.04 -0.33
CA PHE A 58 -11.27 2.51 1.04
C PHE A 58 -9.92 2.08 1.65
N MET A 59 -9.08 1.35 0.90
CA MET A 59 -7.74 0.97 1.34
C MET A 59 -6.74 2.09 1.04
N MET A 60 -5.95 2.48 2.05
CA MET A 60 -4.87 3.47 1.91
C MET A 60 -3.61 2.85 1.30
N PHE A 61 -3.29 1.61 1.66
CA PHE A 61 -2.06 0.93 1.24
C PHE A 61 -2.36 -0.06 0.12
N LYS A 62 -2.62 0.48 -1.08
CA LYS A 62 -2.74 -0.36 -2.27
C LYS A 62 -1.36 -0.84 -2.69
N GLN A 63 -1.23 -2.14 -2.97
CA GLN A 63 -0.14 -2.59 -3.83
C GLN A 63 -0.24 -1.82 -5.15
N LYS A 64 0.83 -1.10 -5.50
CA LYS A 64 0.91 -0.47 -6.83
C LYS A 64 0.80 -1.59 -7.85
N VAL A 65 -0.31 -1.62 -8.58
CA VAL A 65 -0.43 -2.48 -9.76
C VAL A 65 0.71 -2.08 -10.69
N GLU A 66 1.58 -3.04 -11.02
CA GLU A 66 2.59 -2.81 -12.05
C GLU A 66 1.86 -2.45 -13.33
N LYS A 67 1.96 -1.17 -13.74
CA LYS A 67 1.39 -0.72 -14.99
C LYS A 67 2.07 -1.46 -16.12
N THR A 68 1.29 -1.99 -17.03
CA THR A 68 1.82 -2.62 -18.24
C THR A 68 2.57 -1.59 -19.08
N LYS A 69 3.54 -2.03 -19.90
CA LYS A 69 4.30 -1.15 -20.81
C LYS A 69 3.36 -0.30 -21.70
N ALA A 70 2.23 -0.86 -22.12
CA ALA A 70 1.24 -0.18 -22.94
C ALA A 70 0.58 1.00 -22.21
N GLU A 71 0.20 0.83 -20.95
CA GLU A 71 -0.41 1.88 -20.12
C GLU A 71 0.59 2.99 -19.79
N LEU A 72 1.87 2.64 -19.59
CA LEU A 72 2.93 3.63 -19.39
C LEU A 72 3.13 4.48 -20.64
N ILE A 73 3.21 3.87 -21.83
CA ILE A 73 3.35 4.60 -23.10
C ILE A 73 2.14 5.50 -23.36
N SER A 74 0.92 5.04 -23.08
CA SER A 74 -0.29 5.85 -23.21
C SER A 74 -0.27 7.09 -22.31
N ASN A 75 0.12 6.92 -21.04
CA ASN A 75 0.22 8.03 -20.09
C ASN A 75 1.32 9.02 -20.48
N LEU A 76 2.47 8.54 -20.98
CA LEU A 76 3.53 9.40 -21.47
C LEU A 76 3.07 10.22 -22.68
N LYS A 77 2.37 9.60 -23.65
CA LYS A 77 1.81 10.32 -24.79
C LYS A 77 0.78 11.37 -24.38
N SER A 78 -0.06 11.09 -23.39
CA SER A 78 -1.02 12.10 -22.90
C SER A 78 -0.37 13.24 -22.12
N PHE A 79 0.76 13.00 -21.44
CA PHE A 79 1.48 14.02 -20.69
C PHE A 79 2.39 14.89 -21.55
N PHE A 80 3.06 14.29 -22.54
CA PHE A 80 4.04 14.96 -23.40
C PHE A 80 3.53 15.29 -24.80
N GLY A 81 2.29 14.89 -25.13
CA GLY A 81 1.64 15.18 -26.41
C GLY A 81 0.84 16.48 -26.44
N LYS A 82 1.13 17.42 -25.53
CA LYS A 82 0.67 18.82 -25.62
C LYS A 82 1.77 19.68 -26.20
#